data_AF-A0A8J8G415-F1
#
_entry.id   AF-A0A8J8G415-F1
#
_cell.length_a   1.000
_cell.length_b   1.000
_cell.length_c   1.000
_cell.angle_alpha   90.00
_cell.angle_beta   90.00
_cell.angle_gamma   90.00
#
_symmetry.space_group_name_H-M   'P 1'
#
loop_
_entity.id
_entity.type
_entity.pdbx_description
1 polymer ?
#
loop_
_entity_poly.entity_id
_entity_poly.type
_entity_poly.pdbx_seq_one_letter_code
_entity_poly.pdbx_strand_id
1 'polypeptide(L)'
;KCSKLNSFLDELLNGTFGDLFDKFSERSSDTSFSSFSEVSLPVELMELLYKINLFDKKLSVDDLIDLKFCIENFDITLSQERSGVLLVDCKNSSFINREFIFYIGIDSNWTKSVLKKDFIDYDEEFTRNKNNFVILIQQGEQRFFFTTEHTAGEKTLPPFYFNSLLDCDVSSFDDVFSVYDVNSPIEKNDVLNFGIEVLDESVLEKEKVLKHNLSNSKISAYSQCPKKIAYSKLDTGCDMEHFTKGNLIHEFAEFYVCYGEFVKSNKIDVMVDLIIDELKFITNKYELDVLRTEVKFCLISLMEFIDNLKLDTNVDFLKSEGSSSKFEKNTFSKAFDKKINLNNVEYRFSDNDIKINGFIDLVVNSSEIVDYKTGKLKGVKDIIERSNFNEFETYADFQAYCYFSILRKHSSGNLVFKYFHPLVNVYNSLTDKDCEVDSLKVNYIDMDFIDYFYSDSFFTFVSEISPGYGKDFVKVLENFDLFDKLGLKKSDFYDLDKFILKFQDKIYEYLTLKGLPKNNTEKQQAKNLDDVSKFLTFLFNFKNKYVSKQEEVYYFKDDVNDFEKFVSITLRNYNESVASKFDYRPAVGVDTCKKCEFKSICLKKFEEVERK
;
A
#
# COMPACT_ATOMS: atom_id res chain seq x y z
N LYS A 1 -39.47 4.55 9.16
CA LYS A 1 -38.65 4.29 7.95
C LYS A 1 -38.22 2.82 7.88
N CYS A 2 -37.67 2.22 8.95
CA CYS A 2 -37.30 0.79 8.97
C CYS A 2 -38.46 -0.21 8.80
N SER A 3 -39.69 0.07 9.28
CA SER A 3 -40.81 -0.88 9.06
C SER A 3 -41.27 -0.99 7.60
N LYS A 4 -41.17 0.10 6.83
CA LYS A 4 -41.48 0.10 5.39
C LYS A 4 -40.35 -0.53 4.57
N LEU A 5 -39.09 -0.36 4.99
CA LEU A 5 -37.94 -1.02 4.35
C LEU A 5 -37.94 -2.52 4.63
N ASN A 6 -38.19 -2.95 5.88
CA ASN A 6 -38.30 -4.36 6.21
C ASN A 6 -39.51 -5.01 5.55
N SER A 7 -40.67 -4.35 5.52
CA SER A 7 -41.83 -4.81 4.75
C SER A 7 -41.56 -4.90 3.25
N PHE A 8 -40.71 -4.02 2.71
CA PHE A 8 -40.30 -4.04 1.30
C PHE A 8 -39.30 -5.15 1.02
N LEU A 9 -38.33 -5.38 1.90
CA LEU A 9 -37.38 -6.48 1.82
C LEU A 9 -38.08 -7.85 2.01
N ASP A 10 -39.05 -7.94 2.92
CA ASP A 10 -39.87 -9.14 3.15
C ASP A 10 -40.80 -9.44 1.95
N GLU A 11 -41.33 -8.40 1.28
CA GLU A 11 -42.04 -8.55 0.00
C GLU A 11 -41.11 -8.94 -1.15
N LEU A 12 -39.91 -8.36 -1.22
CA LEU A 12 -38.91 -8.65 -2.26
C LEU A 12 -38.38 -10.08 -2.15
N LEU A 13 -38.10 -10.57 -0.94
CA LEU A 13 -37.65 -11.94 -0.69
C LEU A 13 -38.72 -13.01 -1.05
N ASN A 14 -39.96 -12.59 -1.24
CA ASN A 14 -41.04 -13.46 -1.72
C ASN A 14 -41.33 -13.32 -3.22
N GLY A 15 -40.69 -12.38 -3.91
CA GLY A 15 -40.83 -12.14 -5.35
C GLY A 15 -39.70 -12.74 -6.20
N THR A 16 -39.80 -12.48 -7.49
CA THR A 16 -38.82 -12.81 -8.52
C THR A 16 -37.86 -11.64 -8.77
N PHE A 17 -36.78 -11.87 -9.51
CA PHE A 17 -35.92 -10.78 -9.99
C PHE A 17 -36.68 -9.79 -10.89
N GLY A 18 -37.68 -10.24 -11.64
CA GLY A 18 -38.59 -9.41 -12.42
C GLY A 18 -39.45 -8.51 -11.54
N ASP A 19 -40.06 -9.05 -10.47
CA ASP A 19 -40.84 -8.25 -9.52
C ASP A 19 -40.00 -7.16 -8.84
N LEU A 20 -38.71 -7.44 -8.61
CA LEU A 20 -37.76 -6.46 -8.09
C LEU A 20 -37.54 -5.33 -9.11
N PHE A 21 -37.32 -5.67 -10.38
CA PHE A 21 -37.13 -4.69 -11.45
C PHE A 21 -38.38 -3.82 -11.69
N ASP A 22 -39.56 -4.42 -11.74
CA ASP A 22 -40.82 -3.70 -11.94
C ASP A 22 -41.10 -2.75 -10.77
N LYS A 23 -40.86 -3.17 -9.53
CA LYS A 23 -41.01 -2.31 -8.34
C LYS A 23 -40.02 -1.15 -8.28
N PHE A 24 -38.80 -1.31 -8.79
CA PHE A 24 -37.85 -0.21 -8.94
C PHE A 24 -38.27 0.76 -10.06
N SER A 25 -38.88 0.23 -11.12
CA SER A 25 -39.36 1.00 -12.27
C SER A 25 -40.61 1.84 -11.95
N GLU A 26 -41.61 1.23 -11.29
CA GLU A 26 -42.89 1.88 -10.91
C GLU A 26 -42.72 2.99 -9.85
N ARG A 27 -41.66 2.94 -9.03
CA ARG A 27 -41.45 3.89 -7.93
C ARG A 27 -40.68 5.15 -8.29
N SER A 28 -40.18 5.24 -9.51
CA SER A 28 -39.58 6.48 -10.05
C SER A 28 -40.61 7.62 -10.21
N SER A 29 -41.92 7.32 -10.11
CA SER A 29 -43.02 8.29 -10.15
C SER A 29 -43.59 8.75 -8.79
N ASP A 30 -43.16 8.19 -7.66
CA ASP A 30 -43.85 8.40 -6.36
C ASP A 30 -43.00 9.25 -5.38
N THR A 31 -43.35 10.53 -5.24
CA THR A 31 -42.56 11.62 -4.60
C THR A 31 -42.41 11.54 -3.06
N SER A 32 -42.65 10.39 -2.43
CA SER A 32 -42.62 10.26 -0.95
C SER A 32 -41.31 9.70 -0.36
N PHE A 33 -40.36 9.29 -1.20
CA PHE A 33 -39.05 8.73 -0.82
C PHE A 33 -37.91 9.50 -1.52
N SER A 34 -37.56 10.67 -0.99
CA SER A 34 -36.57 11.60 -1.58
C SER A 34 -35.09 11.15 -1.48
N SER A 35 -34.80 9.87 -1.29
CA SER A 35 -33.42 9.36 -1.15
C SER A 35 -33.09 8.14 -2.03
N PHE A 36 -34.05 7.64 -2.81
CA PHE A 36 -33.84 6.56 -3.79
C PHE A 36 -34.35 6.90 -5.20
N SER A 37 -34.84 8.13 -5.41
CA SER A 37 -35.48 8.58 -6.66
C SER A 37 -34.56 8.76 -7.87
N GLU A 38 -33.30 8.31 -7.79
CA GLU A 38 -32.31 8.46 -8.88
C GLU A 38 -31.70 7.13 -9.36
N VAL A 39 -32.14 5.99 -8.84
CA VAL A 39 -31.60 4.69 -9.31
C VAL A 39 -32.52 4.13 -10.40
N SER A 40 -32.29 4.53 -11.65
CA SER A 40 -32.79 3.76 -12.79
C SER A 40 -31.89 2.55 -12.96
N LEU A 41 -32.44 1.35 -12.81
CA LEU A 41 -31.68 0.14 -13.11
C LEU A 41 -31.41 0.08 -14.63
N PRO A 42 -30.18 -0.24 -15.06
CA PRO A 42 -29.84 -0.33 -16.48
C PRO A 42 -30.68 -1.39 -17.19
N VAL A 43 -31.14 -1.10 -18.41
CA VAL A 43 -31.94 -2.04 -19.22
C VAL A 43 -31.15 -3.31 -19.52
N GLU A 44 -29.83 -3.20 -19.64
CA GLU A 44 -28.88 -4.28 -19.87
C GLU A 44 -28.82 -5.27 -18.72
N LEU A 45 -29.10 -4.81 -17.49
CA LEU A 45 -29.20 -5.69 -16.34
C LEU A 45 -30.47 -6.54 -16.40
N MET A 46 -31.59 -6.02 -16.95
CA MET A 46 -32.75 -6.88 -17.26
C MET A 46 -32.42 -7.89 -18.35
N GLU A 47 -31.79 -7.47 -19.44
CA GLU A 47 -31.41 -8.37 -20.52
C GLU A 47 -30.49 -9.50 -20.03
N LEU A 48 -29.56 -9.19 -19.14
CA LEU A 48 -28.73 -10.20 -18.49
C LEU A 48 -29.60 -11.19 -17.72
N LEU A 49 -30.48 -10.71 -16.83
CA LEU A 49 -31.35 -11.57 -16.02
C LEU A 49 -32.19 -12.52 -16.88
N TYR A 50 -32.67 -12.06 -18.04
CA TYR A 50 -33.32 -12.93 -19.03
C TYR A 50 -32.34 -13.95 -19.63
N LYS A 51 -31.14 -13.53 -20.04
CA LYS A 51 -30.11 -14.43 -20.62
C LYS A 51 -29.67 -15.54 -19.67
N ILE A 52 -29.57 -15.25 -18.37
CA ILE A 52 -29.18 -16.23 -17.35
C ILE A 52 -30.39 -16.95 -16.72
N ASN A 53 -31.60 -16.79 -17.28
CA ASN A 53 -32.84 -17.38 -16.77
C ASN A 53 -33.11 -17.10 -15.28
N LEU A 54 -32.67 -15.94 -14.79
CA LEU A 54 -32.91 -15.50 -13.42
C LEU A 54 -34.14 -14.57 -13.30
N PHE A 55 -34.60 -13.97 -14.40
CA PHE A 55 -35.68 -12.97 -14.37
C PHE A 55 -36.94 -13.47 -13.64
N ASP A 56 -37.49 -14.62 -14.03
CA ASP A 56 -38.69 -15.21 -13.43
C ASP A 56 -38.39 -16.08 -12.18
N LYS A 57 -37.13 -16.13 -11.76
CA LYS A 57 -36.69 -17.01 -10.67
C LYS A 57 -36.91 -16.31 -9.33
N LYS A 58 -37.35 -17.07 -8.33
CA LYS A 58 -37.53 -16.55 -6.97
C LYS A 58 -36.17 -16.11 -6.43
N LEU A 59 -36.12 -14.93 -5.83
CA LEU A 59 -34.90 -14.38 -5.25
C LEU A 59 -34.30 -15.34 -4.22
N SER A 60 -33.06 -15.78 -4.46
CA SER A 60 -32.26 -16.59 -3.53
C SER A 60 -30.85 -16.03 -3.41
N VAL A 61 -30.18 -16.34 -2.29
CA VAL A 61 -28.79 -15.92 -2.05
C VAL A 61 -27.84 -16.54 -3.07
N ASP A 62 -28.09 -17.79 -3.46
CA ASP A 62 -27.24 -18.50 -4.42
C ASP A 62 -27.40 -17.89 -5.83
N ASP A 63 -28.61 -17.51 -6.24
CA ASP A 63 -28.85 -16.84 -7.54
C ASP A 63 -28.25 -15.42 -7.60
N LEU A 64 -28.17 -14.72 -6.45
CA LEU A 64 -27.48 -13.41 -6.36
C LEU A 64 -25.96 -13.55 -6.48
N ILE A 65 -25.39 -14.62 -5.94
CA ILE A 65 -23.97 -14.96 -6.10
C ILE A 65 -23.69 -15.31 -7.56
N ASP A 66 -24.58 -16.07 -8.21
CA ASP A 66 -24.45 -16.41 -9.63
C ASP A 66 -24.58 -15.16 -10.52
N LEU A 67 -25.51 -14.24 -10.21
CA LEU A 67 -25.63 -12.96 -10.88
C LEU A 67 -24.36 -12.11 -10.70
N LYS A 68 -23.82 -12.04 -9.48
CA LYS A 68 -22.56 -11.34 -9.19
C LYS A 68 -21.40 -11.93 -9.98
N PHE A 69 -21.25 -13.26 -9.95
CA PHE A 69 -20.25 -13.98 -10.74
C PHE A 69 -20.40 -13.67 -12.23
N CYS A 70 -21.64 -13.63 -12.73
CA CYS A 70 -21.90 -13.27 -14.12
C CYS A 70 -21.47 -11.83 -14.43
N ILE A 71 -21.74 -10.89 -13.54
CA ILE A 71 -21.33 -9.48 -13.70
C ILE A 71 -19.82 -9.30 -13.66
N GLU A 72 -19.13 -10.04 -12.79
CA GLU A 72 -17.68 -9.91 -12.61
C GLU A 72 -16.88 -10.67 -13.68
N ASN A 73 -17.43 -11.74 -14.25
CA ASN A 73 -16.70 -12.63 -15.18
C ASN A 73 -17.16 -12.53 -16.64
N PHE A 74 -18.31 -11.90 -16.92
CA PHE A 74 -18.78 -11.66 -18.28
C PHE A 74 -18.97 -10.16 -18.53
N ASP A 75 -18.48 -9.68 -19.68
CA ASP A 75 -18.53 -8.27 -20.07
C ASP A 75 -19.98 -7.79 -20.29
N ILE A 76 -20.63 -7.30 -19.24
CA ILE A 76 -21.90 -6.57 -19.36
C ILE A 76 -21.56 -5.12 -19.65
N THR A 77 -21.70 -4.73 -20.91
CA THR A 77 -21.49 -3.35 -21.33
C THR A 77 -22.69 -2.52 -20.90
N LEU A 78 -22.58 -1.82 -19.76
CA LEU A 78 -23.56 -0.81 -19.37
C LEU A 78 -23.43 0.39 -20.32
N SER A 79 -24.51 0.78 -21.01
CA SER A 79 -24.51 1.99 -21.84
C SER A 79 -24.45 3.25 -20.95
N GLN A 80 -23.26 3.59 -20.48
CA GLN A 80 -22.98 4.93 -20.02
C GLN A 80 -22.42 5.73 -21.20
N GLU A 81 -23.00 6.89 -21.49
CA GLU A 81 -22.36 7.92 -22.29
C GLU A 81 -21.14 8.44 -21.51
N ARG A 82 -20.02 7.73 -21.63
CA ARG A 82 -18.71 8.18 -21.16
C ARG A 82 -17.99 8.84 -22.32
N SER A 83 -17.65 10.12 -22.17
CA SER A 83 -16.69 10.79 -23.04
C SER A 83 -15.27 10.35 -22.66
N GLY A 84 -14.53 9.70 -23.56
CA GLY A 84 -13.16 9.28 -23.31
C GLY A 84 -12.66 8.19 -24.27
N VAL A 85 -11.41 7.78 -24.09
CA VAL A 85 -10.83 6.62 -24.81
C VAL A 85 -11.37 5.34 -24.19
N LEU A 86 -12.00 4.49 -25.01
CA LEU A 86 -12.51 3.20 -24.57
C LEU A 86 -11.40 2.14 -24.66
N LEU A 87 -11.02 1.56 -23.52
CA LEU A 87 -10.11 0.42 -23.46
C LEU A 87 -10.95 -0.86 -23.37
N VAL A 88 -10.70 -1.80 -24.28
CA VAL A 88 -11.50 -3.01 -24.43
C VAL A 88 -10.59 -4.23 -24.53
N ASP A 89 -10.91 -5.30 -23.81
CA ASP A 89 -10.30 -6.61 -24.06
C ASP A 89 -10.86 -7.22 -25.34
N CYS A 90 -10.02 -7.25 -26.37
CA CYS A 90 -10.35 -7.77 -27.70
C CYS A 90 -10.63 -9.28 -27.71
N LYS A 91 -10.29 -10.03 -26.65
CA LYS A 91 -10.68 -11.44 -26.54
C LYS A 91 -12.12 -11.57 -26.06
N ASN A 92 -12.60 -10.69 -25.20
CA ASN A 92 -13.91 -10.84 -24.56
C ASN A 92 -15.01 -9.99 -25.20
N SER A 93 -14.62 -8.96 -25.95
CA SER A 93 -15.55 -8.07 -26.64
C SER A 93 -15.55 -8.27 -28.15
N SER A 94 -16.74 -8.29 -28.75
CA SER A 94 -16.91 -8.38 -30.21
C SER A 94 -17.36 -7.05 -30.84
N PHE A 95 -17.82 -6.06 -30.06
CA PHE A 95 -18.36 -4.80 -30.56
C PHE A 95 -17.76 -3.59 -29.81
N ILE A 96 -17.14 -2.68 -30.55
CA ILE A 96 -16.48 -1.46 -30.04
C ILE A 96 -17.22 -0.20 -30.53
N ASN A 97 -17.78 -0.23 -31.75
CA ASN A 97 -18.53 0.88 -32.38
C ASN A 97 -17.90 2.28 -32.13
N ARG A 98 -16.67 2.48 -32.60
CA ARG A 98 -15.93 3.75 -32.54
C ARG A 98 -15.30 4.07 -33.89
N GLU A 99 -15.24 5.35 -34.24
CA GLU A 99 -14.70 5.83 -35.52
C GLU A 99 -13.21 5.48 -35.69
N PHE A 100 -12.41 5.66 -34.65
CA PHE A 100 -10.98 5.34 -34.61
C PHE A 100 -10.73 4.17 -33.67
N ILE A 101 -10.06 3.12 -34.14
CA ILE A 101 -9.73 1.93 -33.35
C ILE A 101 -8.25 1.61 -33.47
N PHE A 102 -7.61 1.41 -32.32
CA PHE A 102 -6.21 1.00 -32.18
C PHE A 102 -6.18 -0.43 -31.63
N TYR A 103 -5.90 -1.42 -32.48
CA TYR A 103 -5.69 -2.81 -32.06
C TYR A 103 -4.24 -2.99 -31.61
N ILE A 104 -4.02 -3.26 -30.32
CA ILE A 104 -2.69 -3.32 -29.73
C ILE A 104 -2.33 -4.74 -29.35
N GLY A 105 -1.13 -5.19 -29.73
CA GLY A 105 -0.61 -6.51 -29.38
C GLY A 105 -1.33 -7.65 -30.09
N ILE A 106 -1.69 -7.44 -31.36
CA ILE A 106 -2.27 -8.51 -32.18
C ILE A 106 -1.22 -9.58 -32.44
N ASP A 107 -1.51 -10.81 -32.05
CA ASP A 107 -0.63 -11.98 -32.19
C ASP A 107 -1.46 -13.28 -32.30
N SER A 108 -0.80 -14.43 -32.38
CA SER A 108 -1.44 -15.74 -32.46
C SER A 108 -2.40 -16.02 -31.29
N ASN A 109 -2.19 -15.41 -30.12
CA ASN A 109 -2.99 -15.62 -28.91
C ASN A 109 -4.37 -14.96 -28.95
N TRP A 110 -4.67 -14.17 -29.99
CA TRP A 110 -6.03 -13.71 -30.28
C TRP A 110 -6.90 -14.84 -30.86
N THR A 111 -6.29 -15.93 -31.31
CA THR A 111 -7.00 -17.18 -31.57
C THR A 111 -7.38 -17.81 -30.24
N LYS A 112 -8.67 -17.89 -29.93
CA LYS A 112 -9.14 -18.51 -28.69
C LYS A 112 -8.92 -20.01 -28.74
N SER A 113 -8.24 -20.54 -27.72
CA SER A 113 -8.15 -21.97 -27.50
C SER A 113 -9.49 -22.49 -26.97
N VAL A 114 -10.21 -23.25 -27.80
CA VAL A 114 -11.43 -23.94 -27.35
C VAL A 114 -11.01 -25.19 -26.59
N LEU A 115 -11.45 -25.30 -25.32
CA LEU A 115 -11.21 -26.48 -24.50
C LEU A 115 -11.98 -27.68 -25.07
N LYS A 116 -11.27 -28.76 -25.42
CA LYS A 116 -11.89 -30.03 -25.85
C LYS A 116 -12.49 -30.74 -24.64
N LYS A 117 -13.72 -30.38 -24.27
CA LYS A 117 -14.52 -31.09 -23.26
C LYS A 117 -15.70 -31.77 -23.94
N ASP A 118 -16.10 -32.94 -23.45
CA ASP A 118 -17.11 -33.81 -24.07
C ASP A 118 -18.51 -33.16 -24.24
N PHE A 119 -18.76 -32.05 -23.55
CA PHE A 119 -20.03 -31.30 -23.58
C PHE A 119 -19.95 -29.97 -24.37
N ILE A 120 -18.82 -29.67 -25.02
CA ILE A 120 -18.62 -28.46 -25.83
C ILE A 120 -18.49 -28.88 -27.29
N ASP A 121 -19.37 -28.36 -28.16
CA ASP A 121 -19.20 -28.49 -29.61
C ASP A 121 -18.02 -27.60 -30.04
N TYR A 122 -16.89 -28.26 -30.35
CA TYR A 122 -15.66 -27.58 -30.71
C TYR A 122 -15.79 -26.76 -31.99
N ASP A 123 -16.48 -27.31 -33.00
CA ASP A 123 -16.58 -26.68 -34.32
C ASP A 123 -17.53 -25.48 -34.27
N GLU A 124 -18.62 -25.59 -33.51
CA GLU A 124 -19.56 -24.48 -33.28
C GLU A 124 -18.87 -23.34 -32.51
N GLU A 125 -18.18 -23.65 -31.42
CA GLU A 125 -17.51 -22.65 -30.57
C GLU A 125 -16.31 -22.01 -31.28
N PHE A 126 -15.55 -22.78 -32.07
CA PHE A 126 -14.48 -22.23 -32.91
C PHE A 126 -15.03 -21.28 -33.97
N THR A 127 -16.14 -21.65 -34.63
CA THR A 127 -16.81 -20.82 -35.63
C THR A 127 -17.36 -19.54 -35.02
N ARG A 128 -17.96 -19.63 -33.83
CA ARG A 128 -18.43 -18.46 -33.07
C ARG A 128 -17.30 -17.50 -32.76
N ASN A 129 -16.19 -18.01 -32.23
CA ASN A 129 -15.03 -17.19 -31.89
C ASN A 129 -14.36 -16.57 -33.13
N LYS A 130 -14.30 -17.31 -34.25
CA LYS A 130 -13.89 -16.76 -35.55
C LYS A 130 -14.80 -15.60 -35.97
N ASN A 131 -16.12 -15.79 -35.97
CA ASN A 131 -17.06 -14.75 -36.39
C ASN A 131 -16.96 -13.50 -35.52
N ASN A 132 -16.81 -13.66 -34.21
CA ASN A 132 -16.59 -12.56 -33.28
C ASN A 132 -15.30 -11.78 -33.60
N PHE A 133 -14.21 -12.50 -33.89
CA PHE A 133 -12.95 -11.88 -34.31
C PHE A 133 -13.11 -11.09 -35.61
N VAL A 134 -13.81 -11.63 -36.61
CA VAL A 134 -14.09 -10.96 -37.89
C VAL A 134 -14.86 -9.67 -37.67
N ILE A 135 -15.95 -9.75 -36.91
CA ILE A 135 -16.78 -8.61 -36.57
C ILE A 135 -15.95 -7.54 -35.85
N LEU A 136 -15.09 -7.96 -34.92
CA LEU A 136 -14.23 -7.06 -34.16
C LEU A 136 -13.26 -6.30 -35.05
N ILE A 137 -12.48 -6.97 -35.92
CA ILE A 137 -11.44 -6.33 -36.74
C ILE A 137 -11.99 -5.48 -37.89
N GLN A 138 -13.25 -5.65 -38.25
CA GLN A 138 -13.91 -4.88 -39.32
C GLN A 138 -14.54 -3.58 -38.81
N GLN A 139 -14.63 -3.38 -37.49
CA GLN A 139 -15.22 -2.18 -36.92
C GLN A 139 -14.31 -0.96 -37.02
N GLY A 140 -14.92 0.22 -36.98
CA GLY A 140 -14.25 1.51 -37.08
C GLY A 140 -13.97 1.96 -38.50
N GLU A 141 -14.00 3.28 -38.71
CA GLU A 141 -13.70 3.90 -40.00
C GLU A 141 -12.19 3.90 -40.24
N GLN A 142 -11.41 4.20 -39.20
CA GLN A 142 -9.95 4.12 -39.22
C GLN A 142 -9.45 3.07 -38.22
N ARG A 143 -8.67 2.12 -38.74
CA ARG A 143 -8.16 0.97 -37.99
C ARG A 143 -6.64 0.95 -38.05
N PHE A 144 -6.01 0.93 -36.90
CA PHE A 144 -4.56 0.82 -36.76
C PHE A 144 -4.22 -0.46 -36.02
N PHE A 145 -3.33 -1.28 -36.58
CA PHE A 145 -2.91 -2.55 -36.01
C PHE A 145 -1.46 -2.45 -35.56
N PHE A 146 -1.21 -2.65 -34.27
CA PHE A 146 0.13 -2.63 -33.69
C PHE A 146 0.47 -4.01 -33.16
N THR A 147 1.60 -4.55 -33.63
CA THR A 147 2.15 -5.80 -33.15
C THR A 147 3.63 -5.65 -32.87
N THR A 148 4.17 -6.50 -32.02
CA THR A 148 5.61 -6.63 -31.83
C THR A 148 6.17 -7.53 -32.93
N GLU A 149 7.32 -7.20 -33.52
CA GLU A 149 7.93 -8.03 -34.56
C GLU A 149 8.25 -9.46 -34.05
N HIS A 150 8.61 -9.56 -32.77
CA HIS A 150 8.92 -10.83 -32.11
C HIS A 150 8.13 -11.03 -30.81
N THR A 151 7.74 -12.28 -30.55
CA THR A 151 7.11 -12.73 -29.30
C THR A 151 7.87 -13.96 -28.80
N ALA A 152 8.34 -13.94 -27.55
CA ALA A 152 9.14 -15.02 -26.95
C ALA A 152 10.41 -15.44 -27.72
N GLY A 153 10.98 -14.53 -28.53
CA GLY A 153 12.17 -14.78 -29.36
C GLY A 153 11.88 -15.36 -30.75
N GLU A 154 10.62 -15.63 -31.07
CA GLU A 154 10.18 -16.07 -32.39
C GLU A 154 9.45 -14.92 -33.11
N LYS A 155 9.38 -14.95 -34.45
CA LYS A 155 8.63 -13.95 -35.23
C LYS A 155 7.16 -14.01 -34.82
N THR A 156 6.54 -12.88 -34.51
CA THR A 156 5.14 -12.87 -34.08
C THR A 156 4.25 -13.32 -35.24
N LEU A 157 3.49 -14.38 -34.99
CA LEU A 157 2.56 -14.94 -35.96
C LEU A 157 1.20 -14.24 -35.88
N PRO A 158 0.52 -14.02 -37.03
CA PRO A 158 -0.86 -13.58 -37.02
C PRO A 158 -1.81 -14.59 -36.36
N PRO A 159 -2.97 -14.12 -35.85
CA PRO A 159 -4.06 -14.99 -35.44
C PRO A 159 -4.42 -16.00 -36.54
N PHE A 160 -4.60 -17.27 -36.19
CA PHE A 160 -4.94 -18.35 -37.14
C PHE A 160 -6.26 -18.10 -37.88
N TYR A 161 -7.14 -17.27 -37.32
CA TYR A 161 -8.36 -16.85 -38.00
C TYR A 161 -8.09 -16.18 -39.37
N PHE A 162 -6.93 -15.53 -39.56
CA PHE A 162 -6.57 -14.93 -40.85
C PHE A 162 -6.42 -15.98 -41.96
N ASN A 163 -5.90 -17.17 -41.67
CA ASN A 163 -5.75 -18.24 -42.68
C ASN A 163 -7.11 -18.62 -43.27
N SER A 164 -8.11 -18.71 -42.39
CA SER A 164 -9.49 -19.06 -42.76
C SER A 164 -10.31 -17.87 -43.28
N LEU A 165 -9.78 -16.64 -43.24
CA LEU A 165 -10.42 -15.45 -43.79
C LEU A 165 -9.93 -15.10 -45.18
N LEU A 166 -8.64 -15.36 -45.43
CA LEU A 166 -7.98 -15.06 -46.69
C LEU A 166 -7.88 -16.29 -47.61
N ASP A 167 -8.36 -17.45 -47.14
CA ASP A 167 -8.23 -18.76 -47.81
C ASP A 167 -6.79 -19.04 -48.27
N CYS A 168 -5.81 -18.63 -47.45
CA CYS A 168 -4.39 -18.83 -47.70
C CYS A 168 -3.64 -19.12 -46.40
N ASP A 169 -2.47 -19.76 -46.50
CA ASP A 169 -1.61 -19.99 -45.35
C ASP A 169 -0.88 -18.70 -44.99
N VAL A 170 -1.41 -17.99 -43.99
CA VAL A 170 -0.79 -16.79 -43.43
C VAL A 170 0.29 -17.22 -42.44
N SER A 171 1.53 -16.85 -42.73
CA SER A 171 2.70 -17.16 -41.90
C SER A 171 3.35 -15.91 -41.29
N SER A 172 2.99 -14.72 -41.80
CA SER A 172 3.49 -13.43 -41.34
C SER A 172 2.42 -12.33 -41.45
N PHE A 173 2.55 -11.26 -40.67
CA PHE A 173 1.72 -10.05 -40.85
C PHE A 173 1.96 -9.37 -42.21
N ASP A 174 3.12 -9.59 -42.82
CA ASP A 174 3.44 -9.13 -44.18
C ASP A 174 2.52 -9.75 -45.25
N ASP A 175 1.95 -10.92 -44.98
CA ASP A 175 1.02 -11.61 -45.89
C ASP A 175 -0.37 -10.96 -45.87
N VAL A 176 -0.67 -10.17 -44.84
CA VAL A 176 -2.01 -9.62 -44.57
C VAL A 176 -2.04 -8.08 -44.63
N PHE A 177 -0.96 -7.42 -44.21
CA PHE A 177 -0.91 -5.97 -44.05
C PHE A 177 0.33 -5.38 -44.72
N SER A 178 0.24 -4.11 -45.11
CA SER A 178 1.42 -3.29 -45.36
C SER A 178 2.04 -2.94 -44.01
N VAL A 179 3.06 -3.71 -43.60
CA VAL A 179 3.74 -3.53 -42.31
C VAL A 179 4.73 -2.37 -42.39
N TYR A 180 4.63 -1.45 -41.45
CA TYR A 180 5.60 -0.37 -41.27
C TYR A 180 6.36 -0.59 -39.97
N ASP A 181 7.69 -0.63 -40.05
CA ASP A 181 8.52 -0.63 -38.86
C ASP A 181 8.59 0.80 -38.29
N VAL A 182 8.07 0.96 -37.07
CA VAL A 182 8.04 2.24 -36.34
C VAL A 182 9.47 2.73 -36.00
N ASN A 183 10.47 1.86 -36.05
CA ASN A 183 11.88 2.18 -35.79
C ASN A 183 12.73 2.31 -37.06
N SER A 184 12.19 1.99 -38.24
CA SER A 184 12.89 2.26 -39.49
C SER A 184 13.04 3.78 -39.64
N PRO A 185 14.22 4.31 -40.02
CA PRO A 185 14.38 5.74 -40.22
C PRO A 185 13.44 6.18 -41.33
N ILE A 186 12.29 6.75 -40.94
CA ILE A 186 11.32 7.35 -41.84
C ILE A 186 12.11 8.34 -42.70
N GLU A 187 12.21 8.07 -44.01
CA GLU A 187 12.72 9.06 -44.94
C GLU A 187 11.87 10.31 -44.74
N LYS A 188 12.53 11.42 -44.38
CA LYS A 188 11.97 12.68 -43.85
C LYS A 188 10.87 13.35 -44.69
N ASN A 189 10.41 12.76 -45.78
CA ASN A 189 9.58 13.42 -46.78
C ASN A 189 8.07 13.13 -46.70
N ASP A 190 7.61 12.12 -45.94
CA ASP A 190 6.17 11.85 -45.77
C ASP A 190 5.77 11.76 -44.29
N VAL A 191 6.17 12.76 -43.49
CA VAL A 191 5.48 13.00 -42.21
C VAL A 191 4.08 13.50 -42.57
N LEU A 192 3.10 12.59 -42.57
CA LEU A 192 1.72 12.95 -42.29
C LEU A 192 1.74 13.69 -40.95
N ASN A 193 1.73 15.02 -41.02
CA ASN A 193 1.42 15.90 -39.91
C ASN A 193 0.00 15.56 -39.44
N PHE A 194 -0.16 14.49 -38.67
CA PHE A 194 -1.13 14.52 -37.61
C PHE A 194 -0.70 15.71 -36.78
N GLY A 195 -1.50 16.77 -36.82
CA GLY A 195 -1.42 17.88 -35.89
C GLY A 195 -1.63 17.33 -34.49
N ILE A 196 -0.60 16.69 -33.95
CA ILE A 196 -0.37 16.71 -32.52
C ILE A 196 -0.10 18.19 -32.29
N GLU A 197 -1.16 18.92 -31.93
CA GLU A 197 -0.98 20.08 -31.09
C GLU A 197 -0.15 19.56 -29.93
N VAL A 198 1.15 19.85 -29.99
CA VAL A 198 2.01 19.83 -28.82
C VAL A 198 1.20 20.61 -27.81
N LEU A 199 0.67 19.91 -26.80
CA LEU A 199 -0.09 20.53 -25.73
C LEU A 199 0.71 21.77 -25.33
N ASP A 200 0.09 22.91 -25.59
CA ASP A 200 0.65 24.23 -25.39
C ASP A 200 1.44 24.23 -24.08
N GLU A 201 2.65 24.80 -24.05
CA GLU A 201 3.47 24.86 -22.83
C GLU A 201 2.67 25.49 -21.66
N SER A 202 1.61 26.23 -21.98
CA SER A 202 0.61 26.75 -21.05
C SER A 202 -0.25 25.69 -20.31
N VAL A 203 -0.36 24.45 -20.81
CA VAL A 203 -0.95 23.30 -20.10
C VAL A 203 0.05 22.70 -19.12
N LEU A 204 1.34 22.67 -19.47
CA LEU A 204 2.42 22.28 -18.55
C LEU A 204 2.60 23.30 -17.41
N GLU A 205 2.35 24.59 -17.65
CA GLU A 205 2.28 25.60 -16.58
C GLU A 205 1.03 25.46 -15.68
N LYS A 206 -0.04 24.81 -16.16
CA LYS A 206 -1.27 24.57 -15.39
C LYS A 206 -1.26 23.28 -14.58
N GLU A 207 -0.41 22.31 -14.91
CA GLU A 207 0.06 21.34 -13.93
C GLU A 207 1.02 22.04 -12.97
N LYS A 208 0.46 22.88 -12.10
CA LYS A 208 1.16 23.48 -10.97
C LYS A 208 2.12 22.43 -10.40
N VAL A 209 3.42 22.70 -10.49
CA VAL A 209 4.47 22.09 -9.65
C VAL A 209 3.82 21.76 -8.31
N LEU A 210 3.68 20.47 -8.00
CA LEU A 210 2.85 20.01 -6.89
C LEU A 210 3.33 20.70 -5.62
N LYS A 211 2.60 21.74 -5.19
CA LYS A 211 2.70 22.35 -3.84
C LYS A 211 2.18 21.39 -2.75
N HIS A 212 2.26 20.08 -2.98
CA HIS A 212 1.58 19.08 -2.17
C HIS A 212 2.54 18.46 -1.18
N ASN A 213 2.07 18.32 0.05
CA ASN A 213 2.77 17.58 1.08
C ASN A 213 2.76 16.08 0.73
N LEU A 214 3.85 15.39 1.05
CA LEU A 214 4.02 13.97 0.80
C LEU A 214 3.51 13.16 2.01
N SER A 215 2.77 12.10 1.73
CA SER A 215 2.40 11.11 2.75
C SER A 215 3.53 10.11 2.96
N ASN A 216 3.56 9.43 4.11
CA ASN A 216 4.48 8.30 4.33
C ASN A 216 4.45 7.30 3.16
N SER A 217 3.25 6.90 2.73
CA SER A 217 3.07 5.98 1.60
C SER A 217 3.71 6.48 0.30
N LYS A 218 3.63 7.79 0.00
CA LYS A 218 4.26 8.40 -1.18
C LYS A 218 5.78 8.46 -1.04
N ILE A 219 6.30 8.85 0.12
CA ILE A 219 7.75 8.89 0.38
C ILE A 219 8.31 7.47 0.24
N SER A 220 7.72 6.49 0.92
CA SER A 220 8.06 5.07 0.83
C SER A 220 8.04 4.53 -0.60
N ALA A 221 6.95 4.77 -1.34
CA ALA A 221 6.82 4.30 -2.71
C ALA A 221 7.88 4.93 -3.63
N TYR A 222 8.16 6.23 -3.46
CA TYR A 222 9.16 6.93 -4.27
C TYR A 222 10.57 6.41 -3.99
N SER A 223 10.93 6.28 -2.71
CA SER A 223 12.24 5.77 -2.28
C SER A 223 12.50 4.35 -2.79
N GLN A 224 11.46 3.53 -2.90
CA GLN A 224 11.55 2.21 -3.51
C GLN A 224 11.72 2.29 -5.02
N CYS A 225 10.88 3.07 -5.72
CA CYS A 225 10.98 3.25 -7.16
C CYS A 225 10.09 4.42 -7.63
N PRO A 226 10.64 5.46 -8.28
CA PRO A 226 9.84 6.55 -8.84
C PRO A 226 8.72 6.08 -9.78
N LYS A 227 8.98 5.06 -10.60
CA LYS A 227 7.98 4.49 -11.54
C LYS A 227 6.84 3.78 -10.83
N LYS A 228 7.04 3.27 -9.61
CA LYS A 228 5.98 2.65 -8.82
C LYS A 228 4.83 3.63 -8.58
N ILE A 229 5.15 4.91 -8.34
CA ILE A 229 4.12 5.96 -8.19
C ILE A 229 3.41 6.27 -9.51
N ALA A 230 4.11 6.18 -10.64
CA ALA A 230 3.49 6.38 -11.95
C ALA A 230 2.46 5.28 -12.22
N TYR A 231 2.81 4.02 -11.97
CA TYR A 231 1.91 2.89 -12.21
C TYR A 231 0.80 2.76 -11.19
N SER A 232 1.02 3.12 -9.91
CA SER A 232 -0.04 3.08 -8.90
C SER A 232 -1.19 4.06 -9.17
N LYS A 233 -1.02 4.99 -10.12
CA LYS A 233 -2.12 5.84 -10.61
C LYS A 233 -2.94 5.19 -11.72
N LEU A 234 -2.43 4.13 -12.34
CA LEU A 234 -3.03 3.43 -13.46
C LEU A 234 -3.79 2.17 -13.01
N ASP A 235 -3.32 1.52 -11.95
CA ASP A 235 -3.96 0.35 -11.35
C ASP A 235 -4.49 0.71 -9.96
N THR A 236 -5.82 0.79 -9.83
CA THR A 236 -6.51 1.10 -8.57
C THR A 236 -7.29 -0.10 -8.01
N GLY A 237 -7.17 -1.29 -8.61
CA GLY A 237 -8.23 -2.29 -8.52
C GLY A 237 -7.95 -3.58 -7.72
N CYS A 238 -6.70 -3.96 -7.47
CA CYS A 238 -6.43 -5.37 -7.18
C CYS A 238 -6.48 -5.79 -5.68
N ASP A 239 -6.50 -4.85 -4.72
CA ASP A 239 -6.29 -5.16 -3.29
C ASP A 239 -7.50 -4.88 -2.37
N MET A 240 -8.72 -4.83 -2.92
CA MET A 240 -9.91 -4.34 -2.22
C MET A 240 -10.21 -5.07 -0.89
N GLU A 241 -10.01 -6.39 -0.80
CA GLU A 241 -10.41 -7.17 0.39
C GLU A 241 -9.59 -6.87 1.64
N HIS A 242 -8.26 -6.95 1.54
CA HIS A 242 -7.37 -6.66 2.68
C HIS A 242 -7.50 -5.20 3.13
N PHE A 243 -7.67 -4.26 2.19
CA PHE A 243 -7.90 -2.86 2.50
C PHE A 243 -9.26 -2.64 3.17
N THR A 244 -10.34 -3.27 2.69
CA THR A 244 -11.66 -3.16 3.32
C THR A 244 -11.67 -3.72 4.74
N LYS A 245 -11.12 -4.92 4.97
CA LYS A 245 -11.01 -5.50 6.33
C LYS A 245 -10.20 -4.60 7.26
N GLY A 246 -9.06 -4.08 6.78
CA GLY A 246 -8.24 -3.12 7.52
C GLY A 246 -9.05 -1.89 7.93
N ASN A 247 -9.69 -1.23 6.95
CA ASN A 247 -10.47 -0.02 7.20
C ASN A 247 -11.60 -0.24 8.23
N LEU A 248 -12.35 -1.34 8.12
CA LEU A 248 -13.42 -1.67 9.08
C LEU A 248 -12.88 -1.87 10.51
N ILE A 249 -11.69 -2.44 10.66
CA ILE A 249 -11.03 -2.61 11.96
C ILE A 249 -10.61 -1.25 12.55
N HIS A 250 -10.07 -0.33 11.72
CA HIS A 250 -9.75 1.03 12.16
C HIS A 250 -11.03 1.81 12.54
N GLU A 251 -12.09 1.70 11.74
CA GLU A 251 -13.39 2.32 12.03
C GLU A 251 -13.99 1.81 13.33
N PHE A 252 -13.85 0.52 13.64
CA PHE A 252 -14.26 -0.03 14.93
C PHE A 252 -13.45 0.58 16.08
N ALA A 253 -12.13 0.65 15.94
CA ALA A 253 -11.26 1.22 16.97
C ALA A 253 -11.62 2.70 17.24
N GLU A 254 -11.84 3.49 16.18
CA GLU A 254 -12.31 4.87 16.26
C GLU A 254 -13.64 4.97 17.04
N PHE A 255 -14.59 4.10 16.71
CA PHE A 255 -15.90 4.05 17.36
C PHE A 255 -15.80 3.62 18.82
N TYR A 256 -14.96 2.64 19.14
CA TYR A 256 -14.77 2.11 20.49
C TYR A 256 -14.14 3.16 21.43
N VAL A 257 -13.14 3.92 20.96
CA VAL A 257 -12.57 5.03 21.75
C VAL A 257 -13.64 6.04 22.14
N CYS A 258 -14.61 6.32 21.26
CA CYS A 258 -15.70 7.26 21.54
C CYS A 258 -16.82 6.65 22.39
N TYR A 259 -17.11 5.36 22.22
CA TYR A 259 -18.34 4.71 22.67
C TYR A 259 -18.11 3.35 23.33
N GLY A 260 -16.99 3.16 24.04
CA GLY A 260 -16.61 1.88 24.64
C GLY A 260 -17.69 1.26 25.54
N GLU A 261 -18.32 2.06 26.41
CA GLU A 261 -19.41 1.58 27.27
C GLU A 261 -20.65 1.11 26.49
N PHE A 262 -20.96 1.78 25.37
CA PHE A 262 -22.03 1.35 24.48
C PHE A 262 -21.69 0.01 23.83
N VAL A 263 -20.45 -0.17 23.36
CA VAL A 263 -20.00 -1.44 22.76
C VAL A 263 -20.04 -2.58 23.77
N LYS A 264 -19.52 -2.36 25.00
CA LYS A 264 -19.57 -3.34 26.08
C LYS A 264 -21.01 -3.75 26.43
N SER A 265 -21.94 -2.80 26.36
CA SER A 265 -23.36 -3.05 26.64
C SER A 265 -24.10 -3.78 25.51
N ASN A 266 -23.69 -3.63 24.25
CA ASN A 266 -24.43 -4.13 23.08
C ASN A 266 -23.99 -5.52 22.58
N LYS A 267 -23.14 -6.23 23.34
CA LYS A 267 -22.47 -7.49 22.96
C LYS A 267 -21.59 -7.33 21.73
N ILE A 268 -20.36 -7.85 21.83
CA ILE A 268 -19.37 -7.77 20.75
C ILE A 268 -19.83 -8.44 19.45
N ASP A 269 -20.68 -9.47 19.53
CA ASP A 269 -21.15 -10.20 18.36
C ASP A 269 -21.90 -9.30 17.36
N VAL A 270 -22.60 -8.26 17.83
CA VAL A 270 -23.28 -7.29 16.94
C VAL A 270 -22.27 -6.48 16.13
N MET A 271 -21.13 -6.14 16.72
CA MET A 271 -20.06 -5.41 16.05
C MET A 271 -19.36 -6.30 15.01
N VAL A 272 -19.17 -7.57 15.36
CA VAL A 272 -18.62 -8.58 14.45
C VAL A 272 -19.57 -8.81 13.27
N ASP A 273 -20.87 -8.92 13.52
CA ASP A 273 -21.89 -9.09 12.47
C ASP A 273 -21.83 -7.98 11.43
N LEU A 274 -21.68 -6.72 11.85
CA LEU A 274 -21.55 -5.58 10.93
C LEU A 274 -20.31 -5.70 10.02
N ILE A 275 -19.16 -6.10 10.57
CA ILE A 275 -17.95 -6.30 9.76
C ILE A 275 -18.14 -7.45 8.77
N ILE A 276 -18.73 -8.56 9.22
CA ILE A 276 -18.95 -9.74 8.38
C ILE A 276 -19.98 -9.45 7.29
N ASP A 277 -21.00 -8.64 7.56
CA ASP A 277 -21.99 -8.23 6.57
C ASP A 277 -21.39 -7.40 5.42
N GLU A 278 -20.35 -6.62 5.70
CA GLU A 278 -19.60 -5.89 4.66
C GLU A 278 -18.62 -6.81 3.91
N LEU A 279 -17.95 -7.72 4.62
CA LEU A 279 -16.95 -8.62 4.02
C LEU A 279 -17.56 -9.82 3.27
N LYS A 280 -18.80 -10.22 3.56
CA LYS A 280 -19.40 -11.43 2.96
C LYS A 280 -19.51 -11.40 1.44
N PHE A 281 -19.50 -10.20 0.84
CA PHE A 281 -19.56 -10.05 -0.61
C PHE A 281 -18.21 -10.26 -1.27
N ILE A 282 -17.10 -10.08 -0.54
CA ILE A 282 -15.73 -10.15 -1.10
C ILE A 282 -14.98 -11.40 -0.64
N THR A 283 -15.42 -12.05 0.44
CA THR A 283 -14.82 -13.27 0.97
C THR A 283 -15.61 -14.52 0.56
N ASN A 284 -14.92 -15.66 0.41
CA ASN A 284 -15.54 -16.95 0.13
C ASN A 284 -16.48 -17.42 1.26
N LYS A 285 -17.68 -17.91 0.91
CA LYS A 285 -18.69 -18.44 1.85
C LYS A 285 -18.12 -19.50 2.81
N TYR A 286 -17.19 -20.33 2.35
CA TYR A 286 -16.56 -21.38 3.18
C TYR A 286 -15.58 -20.84 4.22
N GLU A 287 -15.13 -19.58 4.09
CA GLU A 287 -14.18 -18.93 4.98
C GLU A 287 -14.85 -17.95 5.96
N LEU A 288 -16.15 -17.66 5.79
CA LEU A 288 -16.87 -16.67 6.60
C LEU A 288 -16.89 -17.00 8.10
N ASP A 289 -17.02 -18.28 8.46
CA ASP A 289 -17.01 -18.70 9.88
C ASP A 289 -15.63 -18.50 10.54
N VAL A 290 -14.57 -18.77 9.77
CA VAL A 290 -13.18 -18.54 10.20
C VAL A 290 -12.95 -17.03 10.33
N LEU A 291 -13.34 -16.26 9.33
CA LEU A 291 -13.23 -14.81 9.31
C LEU A 291 -14.01 -14.16 10.47
N ARG A 292 -15.24 -14.64 10.75
CA ARG A 292 -16.04 -14.19 11.89
C ARG A 292 -15.31 -14.39 13.21
N THR A 293 -14.70 -15.56 13.38
CA THR A 293 -13.92 -15.88 14.57
C THR A 293 -12.70 -14.98 14.68
N GLU A 294 -11.96 -14.82 13.59
CA GLU A 294 -10.77 -13.97 13.53
C GLU A 294 -11.10 -12.50 13.86
N VAL A 295 -12.13 -11.95 13.23
CA VAL A 295 -12.62 -10.59 13.50
C VAL A 295 -13.03 -10.46 14.96
N LYS A 296 -13.75 -11.42 15.52
CA LYS A 296 -14.16 -11.39 16.93
C LYS A 296 -12.96 -11.26 17.87
N PHE A 297 -11.94 -12.10 17.71
CA PHE A 297 -10.73 -12.02 18.54
C PHE A 297 -9.95 -10.71 18.30
N CYS A 298 -9.90 -10.23 17.06
CA CYS A 298 -9.32 -8.93 16.72
C CYS A 298 -9.99 -7.80 17.51
N LEU A 299 -11.32 -7.78 17.56
CA LEU A 299 -12.07 -6.74 18.26
C LEU A 299 -11.86 -6.84 19.78
N ILE A 300 -11.83 -8.05 20.35
CA ILE A 300 -11.54 -8.25 21.78
C ILE A 300 -10.15 -7.71 22.13
N SER A 301 -9.13 -8.09 21.35
CA SER A 301 -7.75 -7.63 21.55
C SER A 301 -7.65 -6.10 21.47
N LEU A 302 -8.34 -5.47 20.51
CA LEU A 302 -8.43 -4.01 20.43
C LEU A 302 -9.09 -3.38 21.65
N MET A 303 -10.21 -3.94 22.11
CA MET A 303 -10.92 -3.44 23.28
C MET A 303 -10.04 -3.50 24.53
N GLU A 304 -9.38 -4.64 24.77
CA GLU A 304 -8.46 -4.83 25.89
C GLU A 304 -7.27 -3.89 25.82
N PHE A 305 -6.68 -3.72 24.64
CA PHE A 305 -5.57 -2.79 24.44
C PHE A 305 -5.99 -1.35 24.73
N ILE A 306 -7.10 -0.89 24.14
CA ILE A 306 -7.60 0.48 24.31
C ILE A 306 -8.02 0.76 25.76
N ASP A 307 -8.67 -0.19 26.43
CA ASP A 307 -9.06 -0.07 27.84
C ASP A 307 -7.86 0.10 28.78
N ASN A 308 -6.69 -0.43 28.40
CA ASN A 308 -5.44 -0.28 29.15
C ASN A 308 -4.69 1.03 28.85
N LEU A 309 -5.15 1.83 27.89
CA LEU A 309 -4.53 3.12 27.58
C LEU A 309 -5.01 4.22 28.53
N LYS A 310 -4.09 5.11 28.91
CA LYS A 310 -4.41 6.34 29.65
C LYS A 310 -4.76 7.45 28.67
N LEU A 311 -5.97 7.40 28.14
CA LEU A 311 -6.47 8.36 27.16
C LEU A 311 -6.69 9.73 27.78
N ASP A 312 -6.06 10.75 27.21
CA ASP A 312 -6.39 12.15 27.44
C ASP A 312 -7.37 12.61 26.35
N THR A 313 -8.57 13.01 26.79
CA THR A 313 -9.66 13.45 25.91
C THR A 313 -9.59 14.94 25.55
N ASN A 314 -8.72 15.70 26.23
CA ASN A 314 -8.53 17.15 26.03
C ASN A 314 -7.23 17.45 25.27
N VAL A 315 -6.85 16.55 24.39
CA VAL A 315 -5.67 16.67 23.56
C VAL A 315 -5.89 17.75 22.49
N ASP A 316 -5.28 18.92 22.67
CA ASP A 316 -5.39 20.09 21.79
C ASP A 316 -4.09 20.30 20.96
N PHE A 317 -3.63 19.25 20.24
CA PHE A 317 -2.33 19.29 19.52
C PHE A 317 -2.31 20.26 18.34
N LEU A 318 -3.39 20.33 17.57
CA LEU A 318 -3.57 21.28 16.48
C LEU A 318 -5.06 21.59 16.37
N LYS A 319 -5.41 22.86 16.15
CA LYS A 319 -6.70 23.22 15.56
C LYS A 319 -6.80 22.47 14.24
N SER A 320 -7.59 21.41 14.18
CA SER A 320 -7.77 20.64 12.96
C SER A 320 -8.26 21.57 11.85
N GLU A 321 -7.45 21.77 10.80
CA GLU A 321 -7.94 22.29 9.53
C GLU A 321 -8.83 21.20 8.91
N GLY A 322 -10.11 21.19 9.30
CA GLY A 322 -11.14 20.36 8.68
C GLY A 322 -11.78 19.33 9.62
N SER A 323 -12.37 19.79 10.72
CA SER A 323 -13.22 18.96 11.60
C SER A 323 -14.65 18.74 11.07
N SER A 324 -14.85 18.63 9.74
CA SER A 324 -16.20 18.72 9.15
C SER A 324 -16.65 17.59 8.22
N SER A 325 -16.18 16.34 8.37
CA SER A 325 -16.79 15.21 7.63
C SER A 325 -16.72 13.80 8.26
N LYS A 326 -16.30 13.64 9.52
CA LYS A 326 -16.15 12.30 10.13
C LYS A 326 -17.45 11.49 10.27
N PHE A 327 -18.60 12.16 10.42
CA PHE A 327 -19.89 11.48 10.58
C PHE A 327 -20.29 10.64 9.36
N GLU A 328 -19.84 11.01 8.15
CA GLU A 328 -20.35 10.43 6.89
C GLU A 328 -19.55 9.22 6.39
N LYS A 329 -18.45 8.82 7.04
CA LYS A 329 -17.62 7.71 6.55
C LYS A 329 -17.71 6.45 7.42
N ASN A 330 -17.51 6.56 8.73
CA ASN A 330 -17.44 5.42 9.65
C ASN A 330 -18.72 4.56 9.67
N THR A 331 -18.56 3.26 9.44
CA THR A 331 -19.65 2.26 9.32
C THR A 331 -20.42 2.10 10.62
N PHE A 332 -19.75 2.05 11.77
CA PHE A 332 -20.37 1.88 13.08
C PHE A 332 -21.12 3.13 13.53
N SER A 333 -20.54 4.32 13.28
CA SER A 333 -21.21 5.60 13.52
C SER A 333 -22.55 5.68 12.79
N LYS A 334 -22.60 5.23 11.53
CA LYS A 334 -23.83 5.16 10.73
C LYS A 334 -24.81 4.12 11.25
N ALA A 335 -24.34 2.91 11.51
CA ALA A 335 -25.18 1.79 11.94
C ALA A 335 -25.90 2.08 13.27
N PHE A 336 -25.25 2.82 14.18
CA PHE A 336 -25.78 3.11 15.52
C PHE A 336 -26.23 4.55 15.74
N ASP A 337 -26.22 5.39 14.69
CA ASP A 337 -26.56 6.83 14.75
C ASP A 337 -25.80 7.57 15.87
N LYS A 338 -24.48 7.40 15.90
CA LYS A 338 -23.58 7.87 16.97
C LYS A 338 -22.39 8.63 16.41
N LYS A 339 -22.41 9.95 16.53
CA LYS A 339 -21.41 10.83 15.93
C LYS A 339 -20.07 10.83 16.66
N ILE A 340 -19.03 10.38 15.96
CA ILE A 340 -17.64 10.53 16.38
C ILE A 340 -17.24 12.01 16.39
N ASN A 341 -16.94 12.53 17.58
CA ASN A 341 -16.61 13.95 17.82
C ASN A 341 -15.25 14.13 18.52
N LEU A 342 -14.44 13.08 18.61
CA LEU A 342 -13.12 13.17 19.23
C LEU A 342 -12.05 13.58 18.21
N ASN A 343 -11.21 14.53 18.64
CA ASN A 343 -10.08 15.03 17.85
C ASN A 343 -8.84 14.14 17.97
N ASN A 344 -8.83 13.18 18.90
CA ASN A 344 -7.68 12.32 19.17
C ASN A 344 -7.70 11.00 18.38
N VAL A 345 -8.75 10.71 17.60
CA VAL A 345 -8.82 9.55 16.69
C VAL A 345 -8.69 10.00 15.24
N GLU A 346 -8.17 9.17 14.33
CA GLU A 346 -7.90 9.50 12.91
C GLU A 346 -7.39 10.94 12.73
N TYR A 347 -6.38 11.30 13.51
CA TYR A 347 -5.88 12.66 13.57
C TYR A 347 -5.12 13.00 12.30
N ARG A 348 -5.73 13.86 11.47
CA ARG A 348 -5.11 14.34 10.23
C ARG A 348 -4.16 15.50 10.52
N PHE A 349 -2.93 15.39 10.01
CA PHE A 349 -1.96 16.47 10.02
C PHE A 349 -1.49 16.81 8.60
N SER A 350 -1.06 18.05 8.42
CA SER A 350 -0.46 18.54 7.19
C SER A 350 0.48 19.70 7.54
N ASP A 351 1.77 19.53 7.28
CA ASP A 351 2.80 20.49 7.62
C ASP A 351 3.47 21.03 6.36
N ASN A 352 3.30 22.34 6.14
CA ASN A 352 3.78 23.01 4.94
C ASN A 352 5.26 23.36 4.99
N ASP A 353 5.91 23.30 6.14
CA ASP A 353 7.34 23.61 6.28
C ASP A 353 8.17 22.37 5.94
N ILE A 354 7.81 21.23 6.53
CA ILE A 354 8.45 19.93 6.30
C ILE A 354 7.93 19.26 5.02
N LYS A 355 6.76 19.69 4.53
CA LYS A 355 6.06 19.13 3.37
C LYS A 355 5.59 17.69 3.56
N ILE A 356 5.10 17.36 4.76
CA ILE A 356 4.52 16.04 5.07
C ILE A 356 3.05 16.13 5.46
N ASN A 357 2.28 15.09 5.15
CA ASN A 357 0.92 14.93 5.62
C ASN A 357 0.65 13.47 6.02
N GLY A 358 -0.43 13.25 6.76
CA GLY A 358 -0.79 11.91 7.20
C GLY A 358 -1.96 11.89 8.15
N PHE A 359 -2.22 10.70 8.66
CA PHE A 359 -3.23 10.41 9.67
C PHE A 359 -2.53 9.63 10.79
N ILE A 360 -2.86 9.91 12.03
CA ILE A 360 -2.47 9.13 13.20
C ILE A 360 -3.75 8.46 13.70
N ASP A 361 -3.78 7.13 13.81
CA ASP A 361 -5.02 6.42 14.18
C ASP A 361 -5.55 6.86 15.55
N LEU A 362 -4.66 6.94 16.54
CA LEU A 362 -5.00 7.37 17.89
C LEU A 362 -3.86 8.17 18.53
N VAL A 363 -4.21 9.35 19.05
CA VAL A 363 -3.38 10.13 19.95
C VAL A 363 -3.83 9.84 21.39
N VAL A 364 -2.96 9.21 22.17
CA VAL A 364 -3.28 8.79 23.53
C VAL A 364 -3.14 9.97 24.49
N ASN A 365 -2.05 10.73 24.38
CA ASN A 365 -1.75 11.90 25.19
C ASN A 365 -0.65 12.73 24.49
N SER A 366 -0.05 13.70 25.18
CA SER A 366 1.00 14.55 24.61
C SER A 366 2.31 13.91 24.24
N SER A 367 2.57 12.73 24.78
CA SER A 367 3.80 12.01 24.52
C SER A 367 3.58 10.69 23.81
N GLU A 368 2.33 10.30 23.51
CA GLU A 368 2.04 8.93 23.09
C GLU A 368 0.98 8.86 21.99
N ILE A 369 1.32 8.11 20.94
CA ILE A 369 0.44 7.79 19.81
C ILE A 369 0.43 6.29 19.50
N VAL A 370 -0.64 5.84 18.85
CA VAL A 370 -0.85 4.44 18.45
C VAL A 370 -1.27 4.40 16.98
N ASP A 371 -0.81 3.37 16.29
CA ASP A 371 -1.27 2.99 14.95
C ASP A 371 -1.60 1.50 14.93
N TYR A 372 -2.78 1.17 14.40
CA TYR A 372 -3.30 -0.20 14.36
C TYR A 372 -2.86 -0.89 13.07
N LYS A 373 -2.43 -2.15 13.15
CA LYS A 373 -1.89 -2.90 12.02
C LYS A 373 -2.52 -4.29 11.93
N THR A 374 -3.27 -4.52 10.85
CA THR A 374 -3.89 -5.82 10.54
C THR A 374 -2.98 -6.78 9.77
N GLY A 375 -1.78 -6.34 9.40
CA GLY A 375 -0.77 -7.17 8.74
C GLY A 375 0.11 -7.95 9.71
N LYS A 376 1.10 -8.66 9.15
CA LYS A 376 2.13 -9.40 9.90
C LYS A 376 2.79 -8.53 10.96
N LEU A 377 3.12 -9.12 12.11
CA LEU A 377 3.87 -8.47 13.18
C LEU A 377 5.15 -7.86 12.61
N LYS A 378 5.38 -6.57 12.90
CA LYS A 378 6.67 -5.93 12.60
C LYS A 378 7.62 -6.22 13.74
N GLY A 379 8.79 -6.78 13.45
CA GLY A 379 9.87 -6.87 14.42
C GLY A 379 10.64 -5.54 14.53
N VAL A 380 11.42 -5.39 15.60
CA VAL A 380 12.41 -4.31 15.77
C VAL A 380 13.28 -4.18 14.53
N LYS A 381 13.84 -5.31 14.08
CA LYS A 381 14.67 -5.40 12.87
C LYS A 381 13.94 -4.88 11.63
N ASP A 382 12.66 -5.26 11.44
CA ASP A 382 11.87 -4.78 10.30
C ASP A 382 11.71 -3.26 10.30
N ILE A 383 11.43 -2.65 11.46
CA ILE A 383 11.29 -1.19 11.54
C ILE A 383 12.60 -0.51 11.17
N ILE A 384 13.73 -1.01 11.68
CA ILE A 384 15.04 -0.40 11.49
C ILE A 384 15.48 -0.49 10.04
N GLU A 385 15.41 -1.69 9.45
CA GLU A 385 15.80 -1.90 8.05
C GLU A 385 14.92 -1.09 7.10
N ARG A 386 13.61 -1.05 7.34
CA ARG A 386 12.67 -0.35 6.43
C ARG A 386 12.68 1.16 6.61
N SER A 387 13.09 1.67 7.77
CA SER A 387 13.17 3.11 8.03
C SER A 387 14.54 3.73 7.68
N ASN A 388 15.53 2.91 7.31
CA ASN A 388 16.85 3.38 6.91
C ASN A 388 16.78 4.07 5.53
N PHE A 389 16.91 5.39 5.52
CA PHE A 389 16.87 6.17 4.28
C PHE A 389 18.21 6.22 3.51
N ASN A 390 19.27 5.58 4.04
CA ASN A 390 20.57 5.48 3.37
C ASN A 390 20.74 4.17 2.58
N GLU A 391 20.02 3.11 2.95
CA GLU A 391 20.13 1.78 2.33
C GLU A 391 18.73 1.17 2.15
N PHE A 392 18.35 0.90 0.89
CA PHE A 392 17.07 0.28 0.57
C PHE A 392 17.30 -1.05 -0.16
N GLU A 393 17.06 -2.17 0.52
CA GLU A 393 17.13 -3.48 -0.16
C GLU A 393 15.80 -3.89 -0.80
N THR A 394 14.66 -3.64 -0.11
CA THR A 394 13.35 -4.16 -0.57
C THR A 394 12.15 -3.25 -0.32
N TYR A 395 11.87 -2.85 0.92
CA TYR A 395 10.70 -2.03 1.27
C TYR A 395 11.07 -0.91 2.23
N ALA A 396 10.66 0.32 1.91
CA ALA A 396 10.81 1.48 2.77
C ALA A 396 9.53 1.79 3.57
N ASP A 397 9.66 2.15 4.84
CA ASP A 397 8.60 2.59 5.75
C ASP A 397 9.11 3.66 6.72
N PHE A 398 8.59 4.88 6.59
CA PHE A 398 9.01 6.05 7.35
C PHE A 398 7.92 6.57 8.30
N GLN A 399 6.95 5.72 8.64
CA GLN A 399 5.76 6.14 9.40
C GLN A 399 6.12 6.80 10.73
N ALA A 400 6.98 6.15 11.51
CA ALA A 400 7.45 6.68 12.79
C ALA A 400 8.16 8.04 12.65
N TYR A 401 9.01 8.19 11.63
CA TYR A 401 9.68 9.47 11.36
C TYR A 401 8.70 10.58 10.99
N CYS A 402 7.71 10.29 10.13
CA CYS A 402 6.68 11.26 9.76
C CYS A 402 5.91 11.75 11.00
N TYR A 403 5.52 10.83 11.89
CA TYR A 403 4.79 11.18 13.10
C TYR A 403 5.62 12.01 14.07
N PHE A 404 6.87 11.62 14.37
CA PHE A 404 7.71 12.39 15.28
C PHE A 404 8.10 13.77 14.74
N SER A 405 8.24 13.92 13.42
CA SER A 405 8.52 15.22 12.78
C SER A 405 7.43 16.25 13.10
N ILE A 406 6.19 15.80 13.26
CA ILE A 406 5.06 16.66 13.64
C ILE A 406 4.91 16.79 15.14
N LEU A 407 4.86 15.66 15.87
CA LEU A 407 4.56 15.65 17.30
C LEU A 407 5.56 16.47 18.12
N ARG A 408 6.86 16.43 17.77
CA ARG A 408 7.90 17.18 18.49
C ARG A 408 7.77 18.70 18.39
N LYS A 409 6.99 19.22 17.44
CA LYS A 409 6.70 20.67 17.34
C LYS A 409 5.70 21.13 18.41
N HIS A 410 4.90 20.21 18.93
CA HIS A 410 3.77 20.51 19.81
C HIS A 410 3.92 19.92 21.21
N SER A 411 4.86 19.00 21.37
CA SER A 411 5.15 18.33 22.63
C SER A 411 6.62 18.49 22.98
N SER A 412 6.88 18.89 24.23
CA SER A 412 8.23 18.97 24.76
C SER A 412 8.66 17.61 25.33
N GLY A 413 9.86 17.15 24.94
CA GLY A 413 10.47 15.94 25.50
C GLY A 413 10.21 14.67 24.69
N ASN A 414 10.39 13.53 25.36
CA ASN A 414 10.38 12.22 24.70
C ASN A 414 8.96 11.84 24.25
N LEU A 415 8.89 11.15 23.11
CA LEU A 415 7.62 10.70 22.52
C LEU A 415 7.65 9.20 22.31
N VAL A 416 6.48 8.57 22.30
CA VAL A 416 6.28 7.14 22.16
C VAL A 416 5.27 6.90 21.05
N PHE A 417 5.63 6.01 20.14
CA PHE A 417 4.75 5.53 19.09
C PHE A 417 4.64 4.00 19.19
N LYS A 418 3.41 3.50 19.26
CA LYS A 418 3.12 2.06 19.33
C LYS A 418 2.50 1.55 18.02
N TYR A 419 3.11 0.53 17.44
CA TYR A 419 2.46 -0.31 16.42
C TYR A 419 1.71 -1.42 17.14
N PHE A 420 0.37 -1.41 17.11
CA PHE A 420 -0.45 -2.45 17.71
C PHE A 420 -0.99 -3.39 16.65
N HIS A 421 -0.77 -4.70 16.82
CA HIS A 421 -1.16 -5.75 15.89
C HIS A 421 -2.22 -6.67 16.52
N PRO A 422 -3.52 -6.33 16.42
CA PRO A 422 -4.58 -7.07 17.12
C PRO A 422 -4.79 -8.51 16.63
N LEU A 423 -4.23 -8.87 15.45
CA LEU A 423 -4.40 -10.19 14.85
C LEU A 423 -3.30 -11.19 15.23
N VAL A 424 -2.20 -10.74 15.86
CA VAL A 424 -1.02 -11.59 16.11
C VAL A 424 -1.33 -12.73 17.06
N ASN A 425 -2.09 -12.46 18.12
CA ASN A 425 -2.38 -13.45 19.16
C ASN A 425 -3.65 -14.25 18.93
N VAL A 426 -4.38 -14.06 17.81
CA VAL A 426 -5.66 -14.76 17.56
C VAL A 426 -5.49 -16.28 17.63
N TYR A 427 -4.44 -16.82 17.00
CA TYR A 427 -4.17 -18.26 17.02
C TYR A 427 -3.70 -18.77 18.40
N ASN A 428 -2.94 -17.95 19.13
CA ASN A 428 -2.44 -18.31 20.47
C ASN A 428 -3.58 -18.31 21.49
N SER A 429 -4.51 -17.35 21.39
CA SER A 429 -5.75 -17.30 22.18
C SER A 429 -6.68 -18.49 21.93
N LEU A 430 -6.58 -19.15 20.77
CA LEU A 430 -7.33 -20.37 20.44
C LEU A 430 -6.66 -21.66 20.93
N THR A 431 -5.37 -21.62 21.27
CA THR A 431 -4.56 -22.83 21.52
C THR A 431 -3.88 -22.87 22.90
N ASP A 432 -4.21 -21.94 23.81
CA ASP A 432 -3.61 -21.79 25.15
C ASP A 432 -2.07 -21.80 25.13
N LYS A 433 -1.47 -21.22 24.08
CA LYS A 433 -0.02 -21.04 23.94
C LYS A 433 0.40 -19.67 24.47
N ASP A 434 1.68 -19.54 24.80
CA ASP A 434 2.27 -18.26 25.18
C ASP A 434 1.96 -17.18 24.13
N CYS A 435 1.42 -16.05 24.58
CA CYS A 435 1.09 -14.91 23.72
C CYS A 435 2.38 -14.23 23.25
N GLU A 436 2.44 -13.89 21.96
CA GLU A 436 3.47 -13.03 21.41
C GLU A 436 3.21 -11.57 21.81
N VAL A 437 4.25 -10.74 21.78
CA VAL A 437 4.08 -9.30 22.00
C VAL A 437 3.33 -8.72 20.80
N ASP A 438 2.12 -8.21 21.04
CA ASP A 438 1.22 -7.64 20.02
C ASP A 438 1.48 -6.14 19.76
N SER A 439 2.34 -5.51 20.56
CA SER A 439 2.68 -4.09 20.42
C SER A 439 4.18 -3.85 20.39
N LEU A 440 4.65 -3.15 19.34
CA LEU A 440 6.03 -2.72 19.22
C LEU A 440 6.13 -1.21 19.48
N LYS A 441 7.04 -0.81 20.39
CA LYS A 441 7.26 0.60 20.72
C LYS A 441 8.45 1.19 19.98
N VAL A 442 8.25 2.39 19.46
CA VAL A 442 9.28 3.28 18.95
C VAL A 442 9.33 4.52 19.85
N ASN A 443 10.49 4.83 20.40
CA ASN A 443 10.73 5.96 21.27
C ASN A 443 11.47 7.04 20.51
N TYR A 444 11.01 8.28 20.62
CA TYR A 444 11.74 9.48 20.23
C TYR A 444 12.37 10.11 21.48
N ILE A 445 13.68 10.32 21.42
CA ILE A 445 14.44 11.03 22.45
C ILE A 445 14.72 12.45 21.95
N ASP A 446 14.29 13.47 22.70
CA ASP A 446 14.47 14.89 22.32
C ASP A 446 15.88 15.42 22.58
N MET A 447 16.87 14.61 22.24
CA MET A 447 18.29 14.91 22.31
C MET A 447 18.97 14.34 21.07
N ASP A 448 20.03 14.99 20.61
CA ASP A 448 20.89 14.41 19.59
C ASP A 448 21.56 13.17 20.18
N PHE A 449 21.82 12.14 19.36
CA PHE A 449 22.39 10.90 19.84
C PHE A 449 23.67 11.09 20.67
N ILE A 450 24.54 12.00 20.24
CA ILE A 450 25.79 12.28 20.94
C ILE A 450 25.52 12.83 22.34
N ASP A 451 24.58 13.76 22.47
CA ASP A 451 24.21 14.32 23.77
C ASP A 451 23.54 13.27 24.66
N TYR A 452 22.68 12.41 24.08
CA TYR A 452 22.08 11.30 24.80
C TYR A 452 23.12 10.30 25.29
N PHE A 453 24.12 9.98 24.46
CA PHE A 453 25.23 9.11 24.82
C PHE A 453 25.99 9.62 26.05
N TYR A 454 26.14 10.94 26.20
CA TYR A 454 26.75 11.56 27.38
C TYR A 454 25.81 11.75 28.58
N SER A 455 24.53 11.42 28.45
CA SER A 455 23.53 11.62 29.50
C SER A 455 23.48 10.44 30.46
N ASP A 456 23.16 10.71 31.74
CA ASP A 456 22.93 9.68 32.77
C ASP A 456 21.90 8.62 32.32
N SER A 457 20.91 9.01 31.52
CA SER A 457 19.89 8.12 30.99
C SER A 457 20.46 7.01 30.10
N PHE A 458 21.51 7.30 29.31
CA PHE A 458 22.18 6.27 28.52
C PHE A 458 22.94 5.28 29.42
N PHE A 459 23.56 5.75 30.51
CA PHE A 459 24.22 4.87 31.47
C PHE A 459 23.24 3.92 32.15
N THR A 460 22.07 4.42 32.55
CA THR A 460 20.98 3.60 33.10
C THR A 460 20.53 2.54 32.09
N PHE A 461 20.26 2.96 30.85
CA PHE A 461 19.83 2.07 29.76
C PHE A 461 20.82 0.91 29.50
N VAL A 462 22.11 1.23 29.34
CA VAL A 462 23.15 0.22 29.08
C VAL A 462 23.28 -0.76 30.25
N SER A 463 23.14 -0.26 31.48
CA SER A 463 23.21 -1.08 32.70
C SER A 463 22.06 -2.09 32.80
N GLU A 464 20.87 -1.73 32.31
CA GLU A 464 19.66 -2.57 32.35
C GLU A 464 19.64 -3.64 31.26
N ILE A 465 19.94 -3.28 30.01
CA ILE A 465 19.80 -4.19 28.86
C ILE A 465 20.91 -5.22 28.78
N SER A 466 22.08 -4.93 29.36
CA SER A 466 23.19 -5.86 29.28
C SER A 466 24.10 -5.80 30.50
N PRO A 467 23.78 -6.55 31.57
CA PRO A 467 24.57 -6.59 32.81
C PRO A 467 26.05 -6.99 32.60
N GLY A 468 26.35 -7.69 31.50
CA GLY A 468 27.71 -8.03 31.09
C GLY A 468 28.46 -6.84 30.47
N TYR A 469 27.84 -6.15 29.51
CA TYR A 469 28.46 -4.97 28.88
C TYR A 469 28.50 -3.78 29.83
N GLY A 470 27.54 -3.62 30.74
CA GLY A 470 27.55 -2.58 31.77
C GLY A 470 28.81 -2.60 32.65
N LYS A 471 29.37 -3.78 32.95
CA LYS A 471 30.62 -3.89 33.73
C LYS A 471 31.86 -3.51 32.95
N ASP A 472 31.89 -3.76 31.64
CA ASP A 472 33.02 -3.39 30.79
C ASP A 472 32.90 -1.92 30.34
N PHE A 473 31.68 -1.42 30.18
CA PHE A 473 31.31 -0.02 29.98
C PHE A 473 31.74 0.86 31.16
N VAL A 474 31.43 0.47 32.40
CA VAL A 474 31.85 1.20 33.60
C VAL A 474 33.38 1.29 33.70
N LYS A 475 34.14 0.23 33.35
CA LYS A 475 35.62 0.29 33.32
C LYS A 475 36.18 1.22 32.24
N VAL A 476 35.53 1.30 31.08
CA VAL A 476 35.92 2.21 30.00
C VAL A 476 35.59 3.67 30.38
N LEU A 477 34.48 3.89 31.08
CA LEU A 477 34.00 5.21 31.54
C LEU A 477 34.63 5.71 32.84
N GLU A 478 35.22 4.86 33.68
CA GLU A 478 36.13 5.28 34.76
C GLU A 478 37.29 6.16 34.23
N ASN A 479 37.46 6.24 32.90
CA ASN A 479 38.30 7.16 32.16
C ASN A 479 37.50 8.19 31.35
N PHE A 480 36.55 8.91 31.97
CA PHE A 480 35.66 9.93 31.36
C PHE A 480 36.37 10.90 30.37
N ASP A 481 37.64 11.23 30.61
CA ASP A 481 38.54 12.02 29.74
C ASP A 481 38.73 11.47 28.30
N LEU A 482 38.41 10.20 28.06
CA LEU A 482 38.61 9.54 26.77
C LEU A 482 37.66 10.12 25.71
N PHE A 483 36.39 10.32 26.06
CA PHE A 483 35.34 10.60 25.09
C PHE A 483 35.39 12.03 24.53
N ASP A 484 35.70 13.02 25.36
CA ASP A 484 35.98 14.39 24.90
C ASP A 484 37.17 14.45 23.93
N LYS A 485 38.15 13.54 24.10
CA LYS A 485 39.34 13.43 23.23
C LYS A 485 39.09 12.64 21.94
N LEU A 486 38.10 11.74 21.93
CA LEU A 486 37.74 11.01 20.71
C LEU A 486 37.18 11.98 19.65
N GLY A 487 36.51 13.06 20.07
CA GLY A 487 35.97 14.07 19.16
C GLY A 487 34.98 13.46 18.17
N LEU A 488 34.08 12.61 18.70
CA LEU A 488 33.04 11.90 17.93
C LEU A 488 32.20 12.90 17.13
N LYS A 489 32.04 12.64 15.84
CA LYS A 489 31.18 13.41 14.95
C LYS A 489 30.08 12.52 14.40
N LYS A 490 28.94 13.13 14.05
CA LYS A 490 27.81 12.45 13.41
C LYS A 490 28.22 11.65 12.16
N SER A 491 29.19 12.18 11.39
CA SER A 491 29.77 11.52 10.21
C SER A 491 30.43 10.18 10.48
N ASP A 492 30.70 9.85 11.73
CA ASP A 492 31.54 8.71 12.04
C ASP A 492 30.74 7.40 12.09
N PHE A 493 29.41 7.47 12.24
CA PHE A 493 28.54 6.30 12.42
C PHE A 493 27.99 5.71 11.11
N TYR A 494 28.50 6.13 9.95
CA TYR A 494 28.03 5.65 8.65
C TYR A 494 28.66 4.32 8.20
N ASP A 495 29.84 3.97 8.72
CA ASP A 495 30.62 2.82 8.27
C ASP A 495 31.30 2.18 9.48
N LEU A 496 30.92 0.94 9.80
CA LEU A 496 31.37 0.24 11.02
C LEU A 496 32.89 0.04 11.02
N ASP A 497 33.45 -0.37 9.89
CA ASP A 497 34.88 -0.66 9.78
C ASP A 497 35.69 0.63 9.91
N LYS A 498 35.26 1.72 9.24
CA LYS A 498 35.88 3.03 9.40
C LYS A 498 35.70 3.60 10.80
N PHE A 499 34.54 3.39 11.43
CA PHE A 499 34.27 3.81 12.80
C PHE A 499 35.20 3.10 13.79
N ILE A 500 35.25 1.77 13.73
CA ILE A 500 36.13 0.96 14.57
C ILE A 500 37.57 1.40 14.36
N LEU A 501 38.07 1.45 13.13
CA LEU A 501 39.45 1.85 12.86
C LEU A 501 39.79 3.25 13.40
N LYS A 502 38.92 4.24 13.14
CA LYS A 502 39.13 5.63 13.56
C LYS A 502 39.24 5.79 15.07
N PHE A 503 38.43 5.05 15.83
CA PHE A 503 38.39 5.19 17.29
C PHE A 503 39.25 4.17 18.02
N GLN A 504 39.51 3.00 17.43
CA GLN A 504 40.41 2.00 17.99
C GLN A 504 41.83 2.57 18.14
N ASP A 505 42.34 3.29 17.15
CA ASP A 505 43.67 3.92 17.20
C ASP A 505 43.75 5.03 18.25
N LYS A 506 42.71 5.88 18.33
CA LYS A 506 42.65 6.96 19.35
C LYS A 506 42.51 6.41 20.77
N ILE A 507 41.77 5.33 20.95
CA ILE A 507 41.66 4.65 22.24
C ILE A 507 42.98 3.95 22.57
N TYR A 508 43.66 3.35 21.60
CA TYR A 508 45.00 2.78 21.77
C TYR A 508 46.02 3.83 22.24
N GLU A 509 46.03 5.00 21.59
CA GLU A 509 46.88 6.13 21.96
C GLU A 509 46.57 6.62 23.38
N TYR A 510 45.30 6.76 23.73
CA TYR A 510 44.88 7.18 25.07
C TYR A 510 45.25 6.16 26.16
N LEU A 511 44.99 4.86 25.93
CA LEU A 511 45.32 3.78 26.86
C LEU A 511 46.84 3.68 27.08
N THR A 512 47.63 4.03 26.06
CA THR A 512 49.09 4.13 26.13
C THR A 512 49.54 5.36 26.93
N LEU A 513 48.88 6.52 26.75
CA LEU A 513 49.22 7.79 27.38
C LEU A 513 48.85 7.89 28.87
N LYS A 514 47.73 7.31 29.32
CA LYS A 514 47.31 7.33 30.74
C LYS A 514 48.01 6.27 31.61
N GLY A 515 48.89 5.47 31.02
CA GLY A 515 49.69 4.50 31.77
C GLY A 515 48.82 3.45 32.45
N LEU A 516 48.20 2.55 31.68
CA LEU A 516 47.93 1.23 32.23
C LEU A 516 49.25 0.70 32.82
N PRO A 517 49.27 0.25 34.09
CA PRO A 517 50.51 -0.08 34.76
C PRO A 517 51.30 -1.06 33.88
N LYS A 518 52.59 -0.77 33.66
CA LYS A 518 53.56 -1.56 32.86
C LYS A 518 53.62 -3.06 33.23
N ASN A 519 52.91 -3.48 34.28
CA ASN A 519 52.81 -4.85 34.76
C ASN A 519 51.63 -5.64 34.15
N ASN A 520 50.80 -5.04 33.30
CA ASN A 520 49.79 -5.79 32.57
C ASN A 520 50.48 -6.64 31.49
N THR A 521 50.35 -7.96 31.62
CA THR A 521 50.80 -8.94 30.60
C THR A 521 50.19 -8.64 29.23
N GLU A 522 50.83 -9.06 28.14
CA GLU A 522 50.30 -8.93 26.76
C GLU A 522 48.85 -9.42 26.64
N LYS A 523 48.48 -10.46 27.41
CA LYS A 523 47.11 -10.97 27.51
C LYS A 523 46.09 -9.96 28.05
N GLN A 524 46.49 -9.12 28.99
CA GLN A 524 45.63 -8.13 29.63
C GLN A 524 45.46 -6.88 28.76
N GLN A 525 46.49 -6.53 27.98
CA GLN A 525 46.39 -5.52 26.93
C GLN A 525 45.48 -5.97 25.79
N ALA A 526 45.65 -7.21 25.31
CA ALA A 526 44.79 -7.80 24.28
C ALA A 526 43.31 -7.86 24.73
N LYS A 527 43.07 -8.20 26.00
CA LYS A 527 41.71 -8.21 26.57
C LYS A 527 41.08 -6.81 26.60
N ASN A 528 41.82 -5.79 27.03
CA ASN A 528 41.30 -4.41 27.05
C ASN A 528 40.96 -3.90 25.64
N LEU A 529 41.72 -4.30 24.61
CA LEU A 529 41.42 -3.95 23.21
C LEU A 529 40.18 -4.65 22.67
N ASP A 530 40.00 -5.92 23.02
CA ASP A 530 38.80 -6.69 22.70
C ASP A 530 37.55 -6.08 23.37
N ASP A 531 37.65 -5.69 24.65
CA ASP A 531 36.55 -5.04 25.39
C ASP A 531 36.18 -3.68 24.75
N VAL A 532 37.17 -2.88 24.31
CA VAL A 532 36.94 -1.62 23.58
C VAL A 532 36.29 -1.84 22.22
N SER A 533 36.76 -2.81 21.43
CA SER A 533 36.22 -3.11 20.11
C SER A 533 34.75 -3.57 20.21
N LYS A 534 34.44 -4.41 21.20
CA LYS A 534 33.06 -4.82 21.51
C LYS A 534 32.19 -3.64 21.88
N PHE A 535 32.71 -2.70 22.67
CA PHE A 535 31.98 -1.50 23.04
C PHE A 535 31.72 -0.56 21.86
N LEU A 536 32.72 -0.30 21.01
CA LEU A 536 32.53 0.51 19.79
C LEU A 536 31.54 -0.15 18.83
N THR A 537 31.60 -1.47 18.69
CA THR A 537 30.62 -2.25 17.92
C THR A 537 29.22 -2.11 18.50
N PHE A 538 29.09 -2.20 19.83
CA PHE A 538 27.82 -1.96 20.51
C PHE A 538 27.30 -0.54 20.26
N LEU A 539 28.14 0.50 20.37
CA LEU A 539 27.71 1.88 20.12
C LEU A 539 27.30 2.13 18.68
N PHE A 540 28.06 1.60 17.73
CA PHE A 540 27.70 1.67 16.32
C PHE A 540 26.36 0.98 16.09
N ASN A 541 26.20 -0.24 16.61
CA ASN A 541 24.96 -1.00 16.51
C ASN A 541 23.82 -0.30 17.24
N PHE A 542 24.05 0.39 18.36
CA PHE A 542 23.02 1.13 19.07
C PHE A 542 22.58 2.36 18.28
N LYS A 543 23.51 3.15 17.75
CA LYS A 543 23.20 4.29 16.87
C LYS A 543 22.45 3.85 15.61
N ASN A 544 22.91 2.76 15.01
CA ASN A 544 22.33 2.18 13.81
C ASN A 544 21.21 1.18 14.12
N LYS A 545 20.82 1.09 15.40
CA LYS A 545 19.64 0.40 15.91
C LYS A 545 19.67 -1.14 15.81
N TYR A 546 20.80 -1.75 15.47
CA TYR A 546 21.03 -3.19 15.33
C TYR A 546 21.39 -3.95 16.63
N VAL A 547 21.02 -3.46 17.82
CA VAL A 547 21.39 -4.15 19.07
C VAL A 547 20.56 -5.42 19.24
N SER A 548 21.24 -6.58 19.28
CA SER A 548 20.60 -7.86 19.59
C SER A 548 19.96 -7.82 20.98
N LYS A 549 18.68 -8.24 21.09
CA LYS A 549 17.82 -8.22 22.30
C LYS A 549 17.11 -6.90 22.63
N GLN A 550 17.17 -5.89 21.76
CA GLN A 550 16.34 -4.71 21.95
C GLN A 550 14.87 -5.07 21.67
N GLU A 551 13.97 -4.76 22.61
CA GLU A 551 12.52 -4.97 22.46
C GLU A 551 11.80 -3.73 21.91
N GLU A 552 12.43 -2.56 22.00
CA GLU A 552 11.90 -1.27 21.55
C GLU A 552 12.84 -0.65 20.51
N VAL A 553 12.39 0.35 19.75
CA VAL A 553 13.24 1.10 18.79
C VAL A 553 13.48 2.50 19.35
N TYR A 554 14.70 3.05 19.22
CA TYR A 554 15.01 4.42 19.66
C TYR A 554 15.45 5.29 18.49
N TYR A 555 14.76 6.42 18.33
CA TYR A 555 15.09 7.48 17.38
C TYR A 555 15.49 8.73 18.15
N PHE A 556 16.52 9.41 17.66
CA PHE A 556 17.06 10.61 18.29
C PHE A 556 16.64 11.87 17.52
N LYS A 557 16.77 13.03 18.15
CA LYS A 557 16.46 14.32 17.55
C LYS A 557 17.17 14.53 16.21
N ASP A 558 18.43 14.14 16.14
CA ASP A 558 19.27 14.27 14.97
C ASP A 558 18.89 13.27 13.85
N ASP A 559 18.26 12.14 14.18
CA ASP A 559 17.69 11.22 13.18
C ASP A 559 16.47 11.85 12.49
N VAL A 560 15.56 12.43 13.27
CA VAL A 560 14.35 13.09 12.74
C VAL A 560 14.73 14.32 11.91
N ASN A 561 15.73 15.09 12.36
CA ASN A 561 16.28 16.21 11.59
C ASN A 561 16.84 15.78 10.23
N ASP A 562 17.51 14.63 10.16
CA ASP A 562 18.04 14.13 8.89
C ASP A 562 16.92 13.60 7.98
N PHE A 563 15.90 12.97 8.58
CA PHE A 563 14.70 12.59 7.84
C PHE A 563 14.00 13.80 7.21
N GLU A 564 13.83 14.92 7.90
CA GLU A 564 13.21 16.13 7.34
C GLU A 564 14.00 16.68 6.13
N LYS A 565 15.34 16.62 6.17
CA LYS A 565 16.19 16.94 5.02
C LYS A 565 15.98 15.95 3.87
N PHE A 566 15.90 14.66 4.20
CA PHE A 566 15.62 13.60 3.23
C PHE A 566 14.27 13.80 2.54
N VAL A 567 13.22 14.21 3.26
CA VAL A 567 11.91 14.56 2.67
C VAL A 567 12.05 15.73 1.69
N SER A 568 12.80 16.77 2.06
CA SER A 568 13.00 17.94 1.19
C SER A 568 13.69 17.56 -0.13
N ILE A 569 14.72 16.70 -0.06
CA ILE A 569 15.42 16.15 -1.24
C ILE A 569 14.47 15.27 -2.05
N THR A 570 13.72 14.40 -1.39
CA THR A 570 12.76 13.49 -2.02
C THR A 570 11.67 14.23 -2.78
N LEU A 571 11.10 15.29 -2.19
CA LEU A 571 10.09 16.12 -2.84
C LEU A 571 10.64 16.82 -4.08
N ARG A 572 11.88 17.35 -4.00
CA ARG A 572 12.53 17.94 -5.17
C ARG A 572 12.68 16.91 -6.29
N ASN A 573 13.25 15.75 -5.99
CA ASN A 573 13.47 14.69 -6.98
C ASN A 573 12.15 14.16 -7.55
N TYR A 574 11.11 14.08 -6.71
CA TYR A 574 9.76 13.70 -7.12
C TYR A 574 9.20 14.68 -8.14
N ASN A 575 9.28 15.98 -7.86
CA ASN A 575 8.81 17.03 -8.78
C ASN A 575 9.59 17.02 -10.10
N GLU A 576 10.91 16.82 -10.05
CA GLU A 576 11.75 16.66 -11.25
C GLU A 576 11.33 15.40 -12.05
N SER A 577 11.00 14.30 -11.36
CA SER A 577 10.51 13.06 -11.99
C SER A 577 9.14 13.24 -12.64
N VAL A 578 8.22 13.97 -12.00
CA VAL A 578 6.91 14.27 -12.59
C VAL A 578 7.07 15.12 -13.85
N ALA A 579 7.90 16.16 -13.79
CA ALA A 579 8.16 17.03 -14.95
C ALA A 579 8.78 16.28 -16.14
N SER A 580 9.65 15.30 -15.85
CA SER A 580 10.29 14.44 -16.85
C SER A 580 9.50 13.17 -17.17
N LYS A 581 8.22 13.07 -16.79
CA LYS A 581 7.36 11.88 -17.01
C LYS A 581 8.01 10.56 -16.55
N PHE A 582 8.78 10.61 -15.48
CA PHE A 582 9.48 9.49 -14.85
C PHE A 582 10.53 8.82 -15.76
N ASP A 583 11.31 9.60 -16.50
CA ASP A 583 12.34 9.16 -17.45
C ASP A 583 13.55 8.39 -16.86
N TYR A 584 13.60 8.18 -15.54
CA TYR A 584 14.73 7.49 -14.90
C TYR A 584 14.63 5.95 -14.95
N ARG A 585 15.77 5.28 -15.14
CA ARG A 585 15.96 3.85 -14.82
C ARG A 585 15.67 3.63 -13.32
N PRO A 586 15.24 2.43 -12.88
CA PRO A 586 15.02 2.17 -11.46
C PRO A 586 16.23 2.62 -10.64
N ALA A 587 15.99 3.47 -9.63
CA ALA A 587 17.05 4.03 -8.79
C ALA A 587 17.70 2.99 -7.85
N VAL A 588 17.11 1.80 -7.74
CA VAL A 588 17.46 0.77 -6.76
C VAL A 588 17.86 -0.52 -7.49
N GLY A 589 18.74 -1.31 -6.86
CA GLY A 589 19.36 -2.51 -7.42
C GLY A 589 18.37 -3.52 -8.04
N VAL A 590 18.91 -4.37 -8.91
CA VAL A 590 18.17 -5.38 -9.69
C VAL A 590 17.27 -6.27 -8.81
N ASP A 591 17.66 -6.52 -7.55
CA ASP A 591 16.90 -7.36 -6.62
C ASP A 591 15.59 -6.71 -6.13
N THR A 592 15.53 -5.39 -5.98
CA THR A 592 14.30 -4.66 -5.67
C THR A 592 13.30 -4.76 -6.82
N CYS A 593 13.81 -4.76 -8.07
CA CYS A 593 12.98 -4.94 -9.26
C CYS A 593 12.42 -6.38 -9.38
N LYS A 594 13.13 -7.40 -8.88
CA LYS A 594 12.65 -8.81 -8.94
C LYS A 594 11.37 -9.04 -8.15
N LYS A 595 11.17 -8.32 -7.05
CA LYS A 595 10.01 -8.43 -6.15
C LYS A 595 8.93 -7.37 -6.41
N CYS A 596 9.12 -6.53 -7.44
CA CYS A 596 8.17 -5.47 -7.79
C CYS A 596 6.98 -6.03 -8.58
N GLU A 597 5.76 -5.68 -8.18
CA GLU A 597 4.53 -6.04 -8.91
C GLU A 597 4.52 -5.52 -10.36
N PHE A 598 5.15 -4.38 -10.61
CA PHE A 598 5.26 -3.77 -11.94
C PHE A 598 6.49 -4.23 -12.74
N LYS A 599 7.18 -5.29 -12.30
CA LYS A 599 8.38 -5.82 -12.99
C LYS A 599 8.10 -6.15 -14.46
N SER A 600 6.98 -6.81 -14.74
CA SER A 600 6.58 -7.22 -16.10
C SER A 600 6.41 -6.02 -17.04
N ILE A 601 5.98 -4.88 -16.50
CA ILE A 601 5.80 -3.62 -17.24
C ILE A 601 7.16 -2.94 -17.44
N CYS A 602 8.02 -2.91 -16.42
CA CYS A 602 9.32 -2.24 -16.46
C CYS A 602 10.41 -2.97 -17.27
N LEU A 603 10.51 -4.30 -17.14
CA LEU A 603 11.65 -5.07 -17.66
C LEU A 603 11.42 -5.66 -19.06
N LYS A 604 10.21 -5.57 -19.62
CA LYS A 604 9.94 -5.89 -21.04
C LYS A 604 10.85 -5.11 -22.02
N LYS A 605 11.40 -3.95 -21.60
CA LYS A 605 12.36 -3.14 -22.38
C LYS A 605 13.84 -3.52 -22.20
N PHE A 606 14.21 -4.35 -21.23
CA PHE A 606 15.64 -4.55 -20.88
C PHE A 606 16.26 -5.84 -21.43
N GLU A 607 15.48 -6.89 -21.69
CA GLU A 607 16.02 -8.14 -22.27
C GLU A 607 16.46 -8.00 -23.73
N GLU A 608 16.08 -6.92 -24.42
CA GLU A 608 16.54 -6.59 -25.77
C GLU A 608 17.93 -5.95 -25.82
N VAL A 609 18.42 -5.35 -24.72
CA VAL A 609 19.70 -4.60 -24.70
C VAL A 609 20.90 -5.49 -24.35
N GLU A 610 20.71 -6.59 -23.63
CA GLU A 610 21.79 -7.54 -23.33
C GLU A 610 21.98 -8.63 -24.39
N ARG A 611 21.12 -8.68 -25.42
CA ARG A 611 21.23 -9.61 -26.56
C ARG A 611 21.66 -8.97 -27.88
N LYS A 612 21.98 -7.66 -27.88
CA LYS A 612 22.77 -6.99 -28.92
C LYS A 612 24.19 -6.81 -28.43
#